data_AF-A0A939UK20-F1
#
_entry.id   AF-A0A939UK20-F1
#
_cell.length_a   1.000
_cell.length_b   1.000
_cell.length_c   1.000
_cell.angle_alpha   90.00
_cell.angle_beta   90.00
_cell.angle_gamma   90.00
#
_symmetry.space_group_name_H-M   'P 1'
#
loop_
_entity.id
_entity.type
_entity.pdbx_description
1 polymer ?
#
loop_
_entity_poly.entity_id
_entity_poly.type
_entity_poly.pdbx_seq_one_letter_code
_entity_poly.pdbx_strand_id
1 'polypeptide(L)'
;MNKLYALWREKYLLWQDCHRTFLTGKTPPRAQWEYLFMREEYGVRPVECEKPLRYEAIEEKDYFSAHGQRIKMYYEDLPMEFHLWAPKGATGGVKCFVLPLHPSAYEKKDIWNKPGNIIDYCPIKNITERGFGLAIILCGDVAEDRIGGEHTGIFAAMNCART
;
A
#
# COMPACT_ATOMS: atom_id res chain seq x y z
N MET A 1 -18.05 30.91 -20.86
CA MET A 1 -16.74 30.24 -21.03
C MET A 1 -16.88 28.83 -20.49
N ASN A 2 -16.60 27.80 -21.29
CA ASN A 2 -16.90 26.41 -20.93
C ASN A 2 -15.98 25.93 -19.80
N LYS A 3 -16.53 25.39 -18.70
CA LYS A 3 -15.74 24.92 -17.52
C LYS A 3 -14.65 23.92 -17.91
N LEU A 4 -14.93 23.09 -18.91
CA LEU A 4 -13.95 22.14 -19.49
C LEU A 4 -12.72 22.84 -20.11
N TYR A 5 -12.92 23.97 -20.77
CA TYR A 5 -11.82 24.71 -21.39
C TYR A 5 -10.93 25.41 -20.36
N ALA A 6 -11.54 25.94 -19.28
CA ALA A 6 -10.79 26.55 -18.18
C ALA A 6 -9.91 25.51 -17.46
N LEU A 7 -10.47 24.34 -17.15
CA LEU A 7 -9.74 23.21 -16.58
C LEU A 7 -8.61 22.73 -17.50
N TRP A 8 -8.89 22.56 -18.81
CA TRP A 8 -7.86 22.15 -19.77
C TRP A 8 -6.71 23.16 -19.88
N ARG A 9 -7.02 24.46 -19.88
CA ARG A 9 -6.00 25.52 -19.96
C ARG A 9 -5.12 25.57 -18.71
N GLU A 10 -5.69 25.42 -17.53
CA GLU A 10 -4.94 25.34 -16.28
C GLU A 10 -4.02 24.11 -16.23
N LYS A 11 -4.50 22.95 -16.72
CA LYS A 11 -3.72 21.72 -16.86
C LYS A 11 -2.51 21.91 -17.77
N TYR A 12 -2.74 22.48 -18.95
CA TYR A 12 -1.71 22.70 -19.95
C TYR A 12 -0.60 23.62 -19.45
N LEU A 13 -0.96 24.70 -18.76
CA LEU A 13 0.02 25.66 -18.22
C LEU A 13 0.88 25.04 -17.11
N LEU A 14 0.28 24.29 -16.18
CA LEU A 14 1.04 23.65 -15.09
C LEU A 14 2.01 22.57 -15.62
N TRP A 15 1.57 21.78 -16.60
CA TRP A 15 2.44 20.81 -17.27
C TRP A 15 3.59 21.51 -18.01
N GLN A 16 3.30 22.60 -18.74
CA GLN A 16 4.33 23.38 -19.43
C GLN A 16 5.37 23.96 -18.47
N ASP A 17 4.96 24.45 -17.30
CA ASP A 17 5.88 25.02 -16.30
C ASP A 17 6.78 23.94 -15.68
N CYS A 18 6.23 22.77 -15.36
CA CYS A 18 7.01 21.63 -14.88
C CYS A 18 7.99 21.14 -15.96
N HIS A 19 7.52 21.01 -17.21
CA HIS A 19 8.34 20.56 -18.34
C HIS A 19 9.45 21.57 -18.67
N ARG A 20 9.14 22.87 -18.69
CA ARG A 20 10.14 23.92 -18.95
C ARG A 20 11.20 23.95 -17.87
N THR A 21 10.82 23.85 -16.61
CA THR A 21 11.76 23.80 -15.48
C THR A 21 12.69 22.59 -15.62
N PHE A 22 12.14 21.42 -15.94
CA PHE A 22 12.92 20.21 -16.22
C PHE A 22 13.91 20.40 -17.39
N LEU A 23 13.47 20.97 -18.52
CA LEU A 23 14.33 21.23 -19.69
C LEU A 23 15.46 22.22 -19.40
N THR A 24 15.33 23.06 -18.37
CA THR A 24 16.42 23.97 -17.93
C THR A 24 17.44 23.31 -16.99
N GLY A 25 17.35 21.98 -16.79
CA GLY A 25 18.21 21.24 -15.86
C GLY A 25 17.88 21.48 -14.38
N LYS A 26 16.71 22.08 -14.10
CA LYS A 26 16.22 22.30 -12.74
C LYS A 26 15.12 21.29 -12.42
N THR A 27 15.14 20.71 -11.23
CA THR A 27 14.05 19.87 -10.76
C THR A 27 12.89 20.75 -10.28
N PRO A 28 11.67 20.62 -10.82
CA PRO A 28 10.51 21.29 -10.26
C PRO A 28 10.33 20.91 -8.78
N PRO A 29 9.81 21.81 -7.93
CA PRO A 29 9.50 21.50 -6.54
C PRO A 29 8.68 20.21 -6.42
N ARG A 30 9.07 19.35 -5.48
CA ARG A 30 8.42 18.05 -5.23
C ARG A 30 6.89 18.15 -5.13
N ALA A 31 6.39 19.20 -4.45
CA ALA A 31 4.95 19.45 -4.29
C ALA A 31 4.21 19.66 -5.63
N GLN A 32 4.87 20.20 -6.66
CA GLN A 32 4.25 20.40 -7.98
C GLN A 32 4.09 19.08 -8.72
N TRP A 33 5.10 18.20 -8.64
CA TRP A 33 4.99 16.85 -9.18
C TRP A 33 3.94 16.03 -8.45
N GLU A 34 3.95 16.02 -7.11
CA GLU A 34 2.97 15.31 -6.30
C GLU A 34 1.54 15.76 -6.66
N TYR A 35 1.31 17.07 -6.80
CA TYR A 35 0.01 17.59 -7.21
C TYR A 35 -0.41 17.15 -8.62
N LEU A 36 0.51 17.16 -9.59
CA LEU A 36 0.23 16.67 -10.95
C LEU A 36 -0.14 15.18 -10.94
N PHE A 37 0.63 14.35 -10.24
CA PHE A 37 0.40 12.91 -10.14
C PHE A 37 -0.91 12.60 -9.41
N MET A 38 -1.21 13.30 -8.31
CA MET A 38 -2.50 13.16 -7.61
C MET A 38 -3.68 13.54 -8.50
N ARG A 39 -3.57 14.61 -9.29
CA ARG A 39 -4.71 15.09 -10.08
C ARG A 39 -4.95 14.29 -11.36
N GLU A 40 -3.89 13.81 -12.01
CA GLU A 40 -3.97 13.25 -13.37
C GLU A 40 -3.76 11.74 -13.45
N GLU A 41 -2.99 11.13 -12.54
CA GLU A 41 -2.59 9.72 -12.66
C GLU A 41 -3.20 8.84 -11.57
N TYR A 42 -3.03 9.22 -10.30
CA TYR A 42 -3.34 8.34 -9.16
C TYR A 42 -4.59 8.73 -8.38
N GLY A 43 -5.18 9.89 -8.66
CA GLY A 43 -6.26 10.44 -7.85
C GLY A 43 -5.78 11.12 -6.57
N VAL A 44 -6.67 11.92 -5.97
CA VAL A 44 -6.36 12.64 -4.73
C VAL A 44 -6.38 11.65 -3.58
N ARG A 45 -5.26 11.53 -2.86
CA ARG A 45 -5.19 10.75 -1.62
C ARG A 45 -6.27 11.26 -0.65
N PRO A 46 -7.17 10.40 -0.13
CA PRO A 46 -8.08 10.80 0.94
C PRO A 46 -7.30 11.41 2.10
N VAL A 47 -7.89 12.42 2.74
CA VAL A 47 -7.33 13.02 3.96
C VAL A 47 -7.11 11.90 4.98
N GLU A 48 -5.95 11.88 5.63
CA GLU A 48 -5.66 10.87 6.66
C GLU A 48 -6.78 10.88 7.69
N CYS A 49 -7.44 9.73 7.84
CA CYS A 49 -8.55 9.64 8.75
C CYS A 49 -8.04 9.66 10.19
N GLU A 50 -8.61 10.54 11.02
CA GLU A 50 -8.29 10.65 12.45
C GLU A 50 -8.82 9.47 13.28
N LYS A 51 -9.62 8.57 12.68
CA LYS A 51 -10.19 7.41 13.38
C LYS A 51 -9.09 6.39 13.70
N PRO A 52 -9.07 5.84 14.93
CA PRO A 52 -8.06 4.89 15.33
C PRO A 52 -8.20 3.56 14.59
N LEU A 53 -7.08 3.05 14.08
CA LEU A 53 -6.98 1.69 13.59
C LEU A 53 -6.94 0.71 14.77
N ARG A 54 -7.71 -0.38 14.68
CA ARG A 54 -7.65 -1.46 15.68
C ARG A 54 -6.90 -2.65 15.09
N TYR A 55 -6.14 -3.34 15.93
CA TYR A 55 -5.34 -4.49 15.51
C TYR A 55 -5.65 -5.70 16.38
N GLU A 56 -5.72 -6.87 15.77
CA GLU A 56 -5.99 -8.14 16.43
C GLU A 56 -5.02 -9.20 15.88
N ALA A 57 -4.19 -9.78 16.74
CA ALA A 57 -3.40 -10.94 16.38
C ALA A 57 -4.33 -12.17 16.32
N ILE A 58 -4.40 -12.79 15.14
CA ILE A 58 -5.28 -13.93 14.89
C ILE A 58 -4.55 -15.24 15.19
N GLU A 59 -3.32 -15.35 14.71
CA GLU A 59 -2.53 -16.57 14.78
C GLU A 59 -1.05 -16.22 14.80
N GLU A 60 -0.28 -16.97 15.57
CA GLU A 60 1.16 -16.87 15.62
C GLU A 60 1.76 -18.24 15.37
N LYS A 61 2.86 -18.28 14.61
CA LYS A 61 3.51 -19.54 14.25
C LYS A 61 4.96 -19.32 13.89
N ASP A 62 5.79 -20.26 14.28
CA ASP A 62 7.21 -20.27 13.90
C ASP A 62 7.41 -21.01 12.58
N TYR A 63 8.30 -20.46 11.75
CA TYR A 63 8.69 -21.00 10.46
C TYR A 63 10.19 -20.83 10.29
N PHE A 64 10.95 -21.91 10.03
CA PHE A 64 12.41 -21.82 9.85
C PHE A 64 13.07 -20.93 10.95
N SER A 65 13.73 -19.85 10.54
CA SER A 65 14.36 -18.80 11.37
C SER A 65 13.46 -17.58 11.64
N ALA A 66 12.16 -17.66 11.38
CA ALA A 66 11.21 -16.57 11.56
C ALA A 66 10.07 -16.91 12.53
N HIS A 67 9.60 -15.88 13.21
CA HIS A 67 8.32 -15.88 13.92
C HIS A 67 7.31 -15.11 13.05
N GLY A 68 6.24 -15.79 12.65
CA GLY A 68 5.15 -15.23 11.86
C GLY A 68 3.96 -14.88 12.74
N GLN A 69 3.31 -13.75 12.47
CA GLN A 69 2.05 -13.34 13.06
C GLN A 69 1.07 -12.94 11.96
N ARG A 70 -0.14 -13.50 12.00
CA ARG A 70 -1.25 -13.07 11.15
C ARG A 70 -2.08 -12.06 11.93
N ILE A 71 -2.20 -10.85 11.40
CA ILE A 71 -2.86 -9.73 12.07
C ILE A 71 -4.03 -9.26 11.22
N LYS A 72 -5.15 -9.00 11.88
CA LYS A 72 -6.29 -8.30 11.31
C LYS A 72 -6.25 -6.85 11.77
N MET A 73 -6.14 -5.94 10.82
CA MET A 73 -6.38 -4.52 11.03
C MET A 73 -7.86 -4.25 10.76
N TYR A 74 -8.45 -3.37 11.56
CA TYR A 74 -9.80 -2.88 11.34
C TYR A 74 -9.78 -1.37 11.20
N TYR A 75 -10.38 -0.88 10.12
CA TYR A 75 -10.81 0.50 9.99
C TYR A 75 -12.34 0.50 10.07
N GLU A 76 -12.88 1.04 11.16
CA GLU A 76 -14.28 0.82 11.54
C GLU A 76 -14.63 -0.68 11.66
N ASP A 77 -15.61 -1.15 10.90
CA ASP A 77 -16.04 -2.53 10.78
C ASP A 77 -15.35 -3.29 9.63
N LEU A 78 -14.53 -2.61 8.83
CA LEU A 78 -13.88 -3.20 7.67
C LEU A 78 -12.51 -3.79 8.02
N PRO A 79 -12.33 -5.11 7.83
CA PRO A 79 -11.08 -5.75 8.11
C PRO A 79 -10.13 -5.75 6.92
N MET A 80 -8.83 -5.78 7.22
CA MET A 80 -7.75 -6.11 6.30
C MET A 80 -6.77 -7.02 7.01
N GLU A 81 -6.34 -8.09 6.34
CA GLU A 81 -5.33 -8.99 6.85
C GLU A 81 -3.93 -8.60 6.35
N PHE A 82 -2.95 -8.67 7.25
CA PHE A 82 -1.55 -8.60 6.88
C PHE A 82 -0.72 -9.57 7.72
N HIS A 83 0.39 -10.03 7.15
CA HIS A 83 1.28 -11.01 7.79
C HIS A 83 2.57 -10.33 8.20
N LEU A 84 2.91 -10.41 9.48
CA LEU A 84 4.20 -9.99 9.99
C LEU A 84 5.13 -11.19 10.13
N TRP A 85 6.38 -10.98 9.77
CA TRP A 85 7.45 -11.96 9.88
C TRP A 85 8.63 -11.28 10.53
N ALA A 86 9.09 -11.80 11.66
CA ALA A 86 10.27 -11.28 12.37
C ALA A 86 11.34 -12.37 12.50
N PRO A 87 12.63 -12.03 12.55
CA PRO A 87 13.68 -12.97 12.89
C PRO A 87 13.42 -13.59 14.28
N LYS A 88 13.56 -14.91 14.37
CA LYS A 88 13.36 -15.63 15.63
C LYS A 88 14.41 -15.19 16.65
N GLY A 89 13.97 -14.90 17.88
CA GLY A 89 14.84 -14.45 18.97
C GLY A 89 15.27 -12.99 18.90
N ALA A 90 14.66 -12.17 18.03
CA ALA A 90 14.84 -10.72 18.09
C ALA A 90 14.32 -10.17 19.43
N THR A 91 15.20 -9.52 20.21
CA THR A 91 14.88 -8.99 21.55
C THR A 91 14.57 -7.49 21.55
N GLY A 92 14.32 -6.90 20.38
CA GLY A 92 14.02 -5.48 20.23
C GLY A 92 13.41 -5.17 18.86
N GLY A 93 13.25 -3.88 18.56
CA GLY A 93 12.70 -3.44 17.27
C GLY A 93 13.57 -3.88 16.10
N VAL A 94 12.95 -4.51 15.10
CA VAL A 94 13.62 -4.93 13.86
C VAL A 94 13.28 -3.98 12.72
N LYS A 95 14.25 -3.69 11.86
CA LYS A 95 13.99 -2.97 10.62
C LYS A 95 13.08 -3.83 9.75
N CYS A 96 11.99 -3.26 9.26
CA CYS A 96 10.94 -4.00 8.58
C CYS A 96 10.78 -3.52 7.13
N PHE A 97 10.70 -4.46 6.19
CA PHE A 97 10.21 -4.19 4.84
C PHE A 97 8.69 -4.25 4.84
N VAL A 98 8.04 -3.34 4.12
CA VAL A 98 6.59 -3.40 3.89
C VAL A 98 6.37 -3.75 2.42
N LEU A 99 5.72 -4.88 2.17
CA LEU A 99 5.43 -5.40 0.85
C LEU A 99 3.91 -5.45 0.63
N PRO A 100 3.35 -4.51 -0.16
CA PRO A 100 2.03 -4.69 -0.74
C PRO A 100 2.10 -5.81 -1.78
N LEU A 101 1.29 -6.85 -1.60
CA LEU A 101 1.27 -8.02 -2.47
C LEU A 101 -0.02 -8.04 -3.29
N HIS A 102 0.13 -8.09 -4.61
CA HIS A 102 -0.99 -8.12 -5.54
C HIS A 102 -1.76 -9.46 -5.46
N PRO A 103 -3.11 -9.49 -5.60
CA PRO A 103 -3.92 -10.71 -5.55
C PRO A 103 -3.40 -11.85 -6.43
N SER A 104 -2.99 -11.56 -7.66
CA SER A 104 -2.42 -12.56 -8.58
C SER A 104 -1.21 -13.32 -8.02
N ALA A 105 -0.48 -12.74 -7.05
CA ALA A 105 0.65 -13.38 -6.41
C ALA A 105 0.25 -14.36 -5.28
N TYR A 106 -0.99 -14.31 -4.78
CA TYR A 106 -1.41 -15.08 -3.60
C TYR A 106 -2.79 -15.76 -3.63
N GLU A 107 -3.71 -15.38 -4.53
CA GLU A 107 -5.10 -15.84 -4.53
C GLU A 107 -5.25 -17.38 -4.57
N LYS A 108 -4.28 -18.07 -5.18
CA LYS A 108 -4.25 -19.55 -5.28
C LYS A 108 -3.15 -20.18 -4.44
N LYS A 109 -2.55 -19.41 -3.52
CA LYS A 109 -1.40 -19.83 -2.73
C LYS A 109 -1.68 -19.63 -1.25
N ASP A 110 -1.49 -20.70 -0.49
CA ASP A 110 -1.52 -20.62 0.96
C ASP A 110 -0.20 -20.02 1.47
N ILE A 111 -0.14 -18.69 1.57
CA ILE A 111 1.05 -17.98 2.08
C ILE A 111 1.31 -18.35 3.54
N TRP A 112 0.25 -18.42 4.34
CA TRP A 112 0.38 -18.58 5.78
C TRP A 112 0.94 -19.96 6.11
N ASN A 113 0.37 -21.05 5.61
CA ASN A 113 0.88 -22.38 5.93
C ASN A 113 2.09 -22.78 5.09
N LYS A 114 2.25 -22.20 3.89
CA LYS A 114 3.33 -22.52 2.95
C LYS A 114 3.98 -21.24 2.40
N PRO A 115 4.72 -20.48 3.24
CA PRO A 115 5.32 -19.20 2.84
C PRO A 115 6.29 -19.31 1.66
N GLY A 116 6.88 -20.50 1.42
CA GLY A 116 7.70 -20.77 0.25
C GLY A 116 6.96 -20.64 -1.09
N ASN A 117 5.63 -20.67 -1.11
CA ASN A 117 4.84 -20.57 -2.34
C ASN A 117 4.98 -19.21 -3.04
N ILE A 118 5.36 -18.16 -2.31
CA ILE A 118 5.55 -16.82 -2.84
C ILE A 118 7.03 -16.42 -2.95
N ILE A 119 7.96 -17.37 -2.89
CA ILE A 119 9.40 -17.08 -2.88
C ILE A 119 9.86 -16.20 -4.05
N ASP A 120 9.25 -16.38 -5.23
CA ASP A 120 9.53 -15.60 -6.43
C ASP A 120 9.18 -14.11 -6.29
N TYR A 121 8.22 -13.80 -5.42
CA TYR A 121 7.77 -12.43 -5.11
C TYR A 121 8.40 -11.90 -3.81
N CYS A 122 8.59 -12.79 -2.83
CA CYS A 122 8.98 -12.44 -1.48
C CYS A 122 9.76 -13.58 -0.81
N PRO A 123 11.10 -13.51 -0.75
CA PRO A 123 11.92 -14.52 -0.11
C PRO A 123 11.98 -14.33 1.41
N ILE A 124 10.86 -14.62 2.11
CA ILE A 124 10.67 -14.39 3.56
C ILE A 124 11.84 -14.94 4.40
N LYS A 125 12.25 -16.18 4.12
CA LYS A 125 13.37 -16.84 4.82
C LYS A 125 14.65 -16.03 4.69
N ASN A 126 15.03 -15.63 3.48
CA ASN A 126 16.28 -14.90 3.25
C ASN A 126 16.28 -13.53 3.92
N ILE A 127 15.12 -12.86 3.98
CA ILE A 127 14.96 -11.56 4.65
C ILE A 127 15.14 -11.72 6.17
N THR A 128 14.45 -12.69 6.75
CA THR A 128 14.45 -12.93 8.21
C THR A 128 15.78 -13.52 8.72
N GLU A 129 16.45 -14.39 7.95
CA GLU A 129 17.81 -14.86 8.25
C GLU A 129 18.85 -13.74 8.25
N ARG A 130 18.59 -12.63 7.56
CA ARG A 130 19.43 -11.43 7.56
C ARG A 130 19.10 -10.46 8.70
N GLY A 131 18.19 -10.82 9.60
CA GLY A 131 17.82 -10.00 10.75
C GLY A 131 16.80 -8.90 10.45
N PHE A 132 16.10 -8.96 9.31
CA PHE A 132 15.04 -8.01 8.97
C PHE A 132 13.66 -8.59 9.23
N GLY A 133 12.74 -7.72 9.64
CA GLY A 133 11.31 -8.00 9.62
C GLY A 133 10.70 -7.78 8.24
N LEU A 134 9.51 -8.31 8.04
CA LEU A 134 8.71 -8.14 6.84
C LEU A 134 7.24 -8.07 7.21
N ALA A 135 6.53 -7.09 6.65
CA ALA A 135 5.08 -6.97 6.68
C ALA A 135 4.55 -7.18 5.26
N ILE A 136 3.70 -8.18 5.05
CA ILE A 136 3.02 -8.44 3.78
C ILE A 136 1.58 -7.96 3.90
N ILE A 137 1.20 -6.99 3.09
CA ILE A 137 -0.17 -6.46 3.01
C ILE A 137 -0.85 -7.12 1.81
N LEU A 138 -2.00 -7.75 2.02
CA LEU A 138 -2.78 -8.36 0.96
C LEU A 138 -3.65 -7.29 0.27
N CYS A 139 -3.26 -6.85 -0.92
CA CYS A 139 -3.88 -5.67 -1.54
C CYS A 139 -5.37 -5.84 -1.85
N GLY A 140 -5.86 -7.06 -2.04
CA GLY A 140 -7.29 -7.31 -2.33
C GLY A 140 -8.24 -6.86 -1.20
N ASP A 141 -7.74 -6.78 0.04
CA ASP A 141 -8.53 -6.29 1.18
C ASP A 141 -8.58 -4.76 1.23
N VAL A 142 -7.63 -4.09 0.57
CA VAL A 142 -7.54 -2.63 0.51
C VAL A 142 -8.54 -2.07 -0.49
N ALA A 143 -8.51 -2.64 -1.70
CA ALA A 143 -9.43 -2.38 -2.81
C ALA A 143 -9.39 -3.59 -3.75
N GLU A 144 -10.52 -3.93 -4.36
CA GLU A 144 -10.56 -5.04 -5.32
C GLU A 144 -9.85 -4.65 -6.62
N ASP A 145 -9.10 -5.59 -7.23
CA ASP A 145 -8.45 -5.37 -8.53
C ASP A 145 -9.45 -5.60 -9.68
N ARG A 146 -10.37 -4.64 -9.84
CA ARG A 146 -11.37 -4.59 -10.93
C ARG A 146 -11.80 -3.16 -11.20
N ILE A 147 -12.44 -2.93 -12.35
CA ILE A 147 -13.09 -1.63 -12.64
C ILE A 147 -14.10 -1.31 -11.53
N GLY A 148 -13.96 -0.15 -10.89
CA GLY A 148 -14.80 0.28 -9.76
C GLY A 148 -14.37 -0.27 -8.39
N GLY A 149 -13.25 -0.99 -8.31
CA GLY A 149 -12.71 -1.55 -7.07
C GLY A 149 -12.25 -0.50 -6.05
N GLU A 150 -11.99 0.73 -6.49
CA GLU A 150 -11.74 1.89 -5.62
C GLU A 150 -12.91 2.23 -4.68
N HIS A 151 -14.10 1.68 -4.96
CA HIS A 151 -15.30 1.78 -4.14
C HIS A 151 -15.53 0.56 -3.25
N THR A 152 -14.54 -0.32 -3.09
CA THR A 152 -14.60 -1.47 -2.17
C THR A 152 -13.50 -1.41 -1.11
N GLY A 153 -13.56 -2.34 -0.15
CA GLY A 153 -12.54 -2.50 0.90
C GLY A 153 -12.39 -1.27 1.79
N ILE A 154 -11.21 -1.15 2.40
CA ILE A 154 -10.88 -0.05 3.31
C ILE A 154 -10.87 1.31 2.59
N PHE A 155 -10.43 1.37 1.33
CA PHE A 155 -10.38 2.64 0.58
C PHE A 155 -11.74 3.30 0.40
N ALA A 156 -12.80 2.52 0.17
CA ALA A 156 -14.16 3.04 0.08
C ALA A 156 -14.62 3.76 1.36
N ALA A 157 -14.30 3.19 2.51
CA ALA A 157 -14.67 3.76 3.81
C ALA A 157 -13.81 4.96 4.21
N MET A 158 -12.54 4.99 3.80
CA MET A 158 -11.67 6.14 4.01
C MET A 158 -12.05 7.33 3.12
N ASN A 159 -12.55 7.08 1.90
CA ASN A 159 -12.93 8.13 0.95
C ASN A 159 -14.28 8.81 1.24
N CYS A 160 -14.99 8.44 2.31
CA CYS A 160 -16.36 8.92 2.57
C CYS A 160 -17.31 8.75 1.35
N ALA A 161 -17.16 7.67 0.58
CA ALA A 161 -18.11 7.32 -0.49
C ALA A 161 -19.40 6.67 0.04
N ARG A 162 -19.57 6.59 1.38
CA ARG A 162 -20.85 6.36 2.06
C ARG A 162 -21.45 7.72 2.48
N THR A 163 -21.94 8.49 1.52
CA THR A 163 -22.93 9.56 1.74
C THR A 163 -23.99 9.49 0.67
#